data_AF-A0A256Z639-F1
#
_entry.id   AF-A0A256Z639-F1
#
_cell.length_a   1.000
_cell.length_b   1.000
_cell.length_c   1.000
_cell.angle_alpha   90.00
_cell.angle_beta   90.00
_cell.angle_gamma   90.00
#
_symmetry.space_group_name_H-M   'P 1'
#
loop_
_entity.id
_entity.type
_entity.pdbx_description
1 polymer ?
#
loop_
_entity_poly.entity_id
_entity_poly.type
_entity_poly.pdbx_seq_one_letter_code
_entity_poly.pdbx_strand_id
1 'polypeptide(L)'
;MASSSASRCSDFHFPFQWTSSHRVKGIIIPPDIKPYPQNPCADPKILLCSKSISNREHFLSPMKTLTSFVVLTLLGPLLYLHPAPPALGEVSGGVLEDVRDDLAYAILTTSDLAEAFRPLAEWKTSKGVPAQIFLLDGEGGVLSSYDGRDEPERIHNFLRDLKERSPSLTWLLLGGDSEIIPCRRLYVNWTYQEGSNLEEDTVISDYYYAGLDSSWDLDGDGVYGEEGEQDFGADLYVGRLPVSNLTEAEGAVQKILRYERDPPPGMWAFVRWSPHGQAQRA
;
A
#
# COMPACT_ATOMS: atom_id res chain seq x y z
N MET A 1 53.66 -0.55 -31.76
CA MET A 1 53.06 -0.29 -33.10
C MET A 1 52.08 -1.41 -33.41
N ALA A 2 51.09 -1.13 -34.28
CA ALA A 2 50.08 -1.99 -34.94
C ALA A 2 50.42 -3.51 -35.12
N SER A 3 49.49 -4.46 -35.31
CA SER A 3 48.00 -4.52 -35.27
C SER A 3 47.50 -5.94 -35.66
N SER A 4 46.19 -6.22 -35.58
CA SER A 4 45.48 -7.39 -36.17
C SER A 4 45.70 -8.75 -35.44
N SER A 5 44.88 -9.81 -35.56
CA SER A 5 43.60 -10.07 -36.28
C SER A 5 42.78 -11.17 -35.53
N ALA A 6 41.68 -11.69 -36.11
CA ALA A 6 40.54 -12.29 -35.38
C ALA A 6 40.35 -13.84 -35.50
N SER A 7 39.23 -14.32 -34.92
CA SER A 7 38.60 -15.67 -35.01
C SER A 7 39.08 -16.73 -33.99
N ARG A 8 38.28 -17.70 -33.49
CA ARG A 8 36.94 -18.21 -33.87
C ARG A 8 36.08 -18.56 -32.63
N CYS A 9 34.75 -18.57 -32.78
CA CYS A 9 33.88 -19.46 -31.97
C CYS A 9 33.72 -20.81 -32.69
N SER A 10 33.44 -21.88 -31.94
CA SER A 10 33.10 -23.20 -32.46
C SER A 10 31.79 -23.68 -31.85
N ASP A 11 30.83 -24.01 -32.71
CA ASP A 11 29.49 -24.45 -32.33
C ASP A 11 29.48 -25.80 -31.61
N PHE A 12 28.48 -26.01 -30.76
CA PHE A 12 27.94 -27.34 -30.47
C PHE A 12 26.43 -27.33 -30.65
N HIS A 13 25.92 -28.33 -31.34
CA HIS A 13 24.56 -28.38 -31.86
C HIS A 13 23.97 -29.78 -31.64
N PHE A 14 22.82 -29.87 -30.99
CA PHE A 14 21.96 -31.07 -30.99
C PHE A 14 20.50 -30.65 -30.75
N PRO A 15 19.50 -31.46 -31.17
CA PRO A 15 18.39 -30.90 -31.93
C PRO A 15 17.03 -31.24 -31.30
N PHE A 16 16.00 -30.47 -31.65
CA PHE A 16 14.63 -30.99 -31.59
C PHE A 16 13.83 -30.53 -32.81
N GLN A 17 13.23 -31.51 -33.50
CA GLN A 17 12.62 -31.31 -34.82
C GLN A 17 11.19 -30.76 -34.70
N TRP A 18 10.87 -29.79 -35.56
CA TRP A 18 9.52 -29.26 -35.71
C TRP A 18 8.80 -29.87 -36.92
N THR A 19 7.73 -30.62 -36.67
CA THR A 19 6.61 -30.85 -37.59
C THR A 19 5.33 -30.98 -36.74
N SER A 20 4.18 -30.40 -37.04
CA SER A 20 3.77 -29.58 -38.19
C SER A 20 2.58 -28.67 -37.81
N SER A 21 2.54 -27.48 -38.42
CA SER A 21 1.33 -26.66 -38.70
C SER A 21 0.07 -26.84 -37.82
N HIS A 22 -0.21 -25.87 -36.96
CA HIS A 22 -1.51 -25.18 -36.95
C HIS A 22 -1.27 -23.66 -36.76
N ARG A 23 -1.96 -22.84 -37.57
CA ARG A 23 -1.66 -21.41 -37.75
C ARG A 23 -2.74 -20.54 -37.11
N VAL A 24 -2.40 -19.77 -36.07
CA VAL A 24 -3.02 -18.45 -35.82
C VAL A 24 -1.93 -17.43 -35.47
N LYS A 25 -2.06 -16.24 -36.05
CA LYS A 25 -1.20 -15.05 -35.88
C LYS A 25 -1.14 -14.63 -34.40
N GLY A 26 -0.06 -14.08 -33.85
CA GLY A 26 1.26 -13.78 -34.41
C GLY A 26 1.90 -12.60 -33.68
N ILE A 27 3.03 -12.83 -33.01
CA ILE A 27 3.92 -11.80 -32.44
C ILE A 27 5.36 -12.21 -32.79
N ILE A 28 6.16 -11.28 -33.28
CA ILE A 28 7.60 -11.47 -33.50
C ILE A 28 8.31 -10.98 -32.24
N ILE A 29 9.08 -11.86 -31.59
CA ILE A 29 9.97 -11.48 -30.49
C ILE A 29 11.39 -11.35 -31.09
N PRO A 30 12.05 -10.19 -30.98
CA PRO A 30 13.43 -10.03 -31.45
C PRO A 30 14.42 -10.77 -30.53
N PRO A 31 15.42 -11.49 -31.06
CA PRO A 31 16.39 -12.23 -30.25
C PRO A 31 17.61 -11.36 -29.91
N ASP A 32 17.52 -10.56 -28.86
CA ASP A 32 18.71 -10.17 -28.07
C ASP A 32 18.30 -9.56 -26.71
N ILE A 33 18.48 -10.30 -25.62
CA ILE A 33 18.47 -9.77 -24.24
C ILE A 33 19.78 -10.23 -23.60
N LYS A 34 20.66 -9.27 -23.31
CA LYS A 34 21.85 -9.52 -22.47
C LYS A 34 21.42 -9.64 -21.00
N PRO A 35 22.11 -10.46 -20.19
CA PRO A 35 21.78 -10.60 -18.78
C PRO A 35 21.94 -9.26 -18.05
N TYR A 36 20.89 -8.84 -17.34
CA TYR A 36 20.90 -7.66 -16.47
C TYR A 36 21.52 -8.00 -15.10
N PRO A 37 22.19 -7.05 -14.43
CA PRO A 37 22.58 -7.17 -13.04
C PRO A 37 21.37 -7.04 -12.08
N GLN A 38 21.55 -7.53 -10.86
CA GLN A 38 20.48 -7.81 -9.89
C GLN A 38 19.69 -6.55 -9.46
N ASN A 39 18.36 -6.61 -9.63
CA ASN A 39 17.36 -5.84 -8.89
C ASN A 39 15.99 -6.55 -9.07
N PRO A 40 15.57 -7.42 -8.13
CA PRO A 40 14.55 -8.45 -8.41
C PRO A 40 13.07 -7.99 -8.37
N CYS A 41 12.78 -6.68 -8.25
CA CYS A 41 11.41 -6.20 -8.02
C CYS A 41 10.77 -5.40 -9.18
N ALA A 42 11.46 -5.23 -10.33
CA ALA A 42 10.97 -4.41 -11.44
C ALA A 42 10.62 -5.26 -12.68
N ASP A 43 9.33 -5.32 -13.03
CA ASP A 43 8.82 -5.94 -14.28
C ASP A 43 7.90 -4.93 -15.04
N PRO A 44 7.88 -4.92 -16.39
CA PRO A 44 7.53 -3.73 -17.15
C PRO A 44 6.03 -3.55 -17.42
N LYS A 45 5.48 -2.40 -17.00
CA LYS A 45 4.07 -2.01 -17.25
C LYS A 45 3.85 -1.55 -18.71
N ILE A 46 2.91 -2.19 -19.41
CA ILE A 46 2.50 -1.82 -20.78
C ILE A 46 1.77 -0.46 -20.76
N LEU A 47 2.31 0.51 -21.51
CA LEU A 47 1.73 1.84 -21.69
C LEU A 47 0.70 1.85 -22.84
N LEU A 48 -0.56 2.23 -22.57
CA LEU A 48 -1.53 2.56 -23.63
C LEU A 48 -2.10 3.97 -23.43
N CYS A 49 -1.89 4.78 -24.46
CA CYS A 49 -2.18 6.21 -24.51
C CYS A 49 -3.69 6.50 -24.65
N SER A 50 -4.22 7.43 -23.85
CA SER A 50 -5.56 8.00 -24.03
C SER A 50 -5.52 9.30 -24.83
N LYS A 51 -6.35 9.39 -25.89
CA LYS A 51 -6.43 10.58 -26.75
C LYS A 51 -7.57 11.52 -26.30
N SER A 52 -7.26 12.82 -26.31
CA SER A 52 -8.11 13.96 -25.91
C SER A 52 -9.53 14.01 -26.50
N ILE A 53 -10.48 14.52 -25.70
CA ILE A 53 -11.67 15.29 -26.14
C ILE A 53 -11.82 16.53 -25.22
N SER A 54 -12.26 17.68 -25.77
CA SER A 54 -12.17 19.00 -25.14
C SER A 54 -13.51 19.69 -24.83
N ASN A 55 -13.44 20.67 -23.91
CA ASN A 55 -14.26 21.87 -23.74
C ASN A 55 -15.79 21.85 -24.01
N ARG A 56 -16.56 22.31 -23.01
CA ARG A 56 -17.18 23.66 -23.10
C ARG A 56 -17.63 24.23 -21.75
N GLU A 57 -17.83 25.54 -21.78
CA GLU A 57 -17.95 26.50 -20.68
C GLU A 57 -19.39 27.07 -20.52
N HIS A 58 -19.58 27.84 -19.44
CA HIS A 58 -20.66 28.82 -19.18
C HIS A 58 -22.06 28.37 -18.69
N PHE A 59 -22.46 28.82 -17.49
CA PHE A 59 -23.38 29.98 -17.32
C PHE A 59 -23.35 30.53 -15.87
N LEU A 60 -23.74 31.80 -15.64
CA LEU A 60 -23.44 32.55 -14.40
C LEU A 60 -24.65 33.34 -13.80
N SER A 61 -24.85 33.25 -12.47
CA SER A 61 -25.50 34.24 -11.54
C SER A 61 -27.01 34.60 -11.68
N PRO A 62 -27.65 35.39 -10.75
CA PRO A 62 -27.33 35.75 -9.35
C PRO A 62 -28.51 35.79 -8.30
N MET A 63 -28.13 35.80 -7.01
CA MET A 63 -28.70 36.39 -5.76
C MET A 63 -30.14 36.99 -5.66
N LYS A 64 -30.79 36.73 -4.50
CA LYS A 64 -31.67 37.62 -3.65
C LYS A 64 -32.26 36.79 -2.46
N THR A 65 -32.62 37.26 -1.25
CA THR A 65 -32.61 38.58 -0.55
C THR A 65 -32.41 38.36 0.99
N LEU A 66 -32.26 39.40 1.82
CA LEU A 66 -32.30 39.34 3.30
C LEU A 66 -33.72 39.50 3.87
N THR A 67 -33.94 39.05 5.12
CA THR A 67 -34.81 39.74 6.11
C THR A 67 -34.36 39.39 7.54
N SER A 68 -34.54 40.32 8.48
CA SER A 68 -34.07 40.22 9.88
C SER A 68 -35.25 40.33 10.84
N PHE A 69 -35.22 39.57 11.95
CA PHE A 69 -35.97 39.93 13.17
C PHE A 69 -35.30 39.33 14.42
N VAL A 70 -35.19 40.14 15.47
CA VAL A 70 -34.56 39.80 16.76
C VAL A 70 -35.63 39.49 17.80
N VAL A 71 -35.53 38.35 18.48
CA VAL A 71 -36.13 38.14 19.81
C VAL A 71 -35.15 37.34 20.68
N LEU A 72 -34.50 38.02 21.62
CA LEU A 72 -33.70 37.40 22.67
C LEU A 72 -34.63 36.96 23.81
N THR A 73 -34.70 35.67 24.12
CA THR A 73 -35.31 35.18 25.37
C THR A 73 -34.35 34.24 26.08
N LEU A 74 -34.17 34.46 27.39
CA LEU A 74 -33.25 33.70 28.22
C LEU A 74 -33.81 32.31 28.54
N LEU A 75 -33.40 31.32 27.75
CA LEU A 75 -33.23 29.95 28.18
C LEU A 75 -31.89 29.50 27.59
N GLY A 76 -30.84 29.58 28.42
CA GLY A 76 -29.48 29.28 27.98
C GLY A 76 -29.44 27.88 27.37
N PRO A 77 -28.90 27.70 26.15
CA PRO A 77 -28.87 26.38 25.58
C PRO A 77 -27.90 25.56 26.43
N LEU A 78 -28.35 24.40 26.90
CA LEU A 78 -27.49 23.24 26.99
C LEU A 78 -27.08 22.86 25.56
N LEU A 79 -26.22 23.70 24.97
CA LEU A 79 -25.37 23.30 23.88
C LEU A 79 -24.58 22.12 24.44
N TYR A 80 -24.93 20.94 23.96
CA TYR A 80 -23.96 19.85 23.89
C TYR A 80 -22.68 20.45 23.33
N LEU A 81 -21.66 20.54 24.16
CA LEU A 81 -20.29 20.67 23.71
C LEU A 81 -19.88 19.29 23.17
N HIS A 82 -20.57 18.85 22.11
CA HIS A 82 -20.01 17.84 21.23
C HIS A 82 -18.73 18.47 20.69
N PRO A 83 -17.56 17.81 20.82
CA PRO A 83 -16.41 18.22 20.03
C PRO A 83 -16.84 18.26 18.57
N ALA A 84 -16.32 19.23 17.81
CA ALA A 84 -16.53 19.23 16.37
C ALA A 84 -16.11 17.85 15.83
N PRO A 85 -16.87 17.21 14.92
CA PRO A 85 -16.41 15.99 14.29
C PRO A 85 -15.03 16.28 13.68
N PRO A 86 -13.98 15.46 13.96
CA PRO A 86 -12.63 15.78 13.51
C PRO A 86 -12.59 15.95 11.99
N ALA A 87 -11.68 16.79 11.52
CA ALA A 87 -11.64 17.20 10.13
C ALA A 87 -11.56 15.98 9.20
N LEU A 88 -12.36 15.98 8.13
CA LEU A 88 -12.38 14.88 7.18
C LEU A 88 -10.99 14.75 6.53
N GLY A 89 -10.33 13.62 6.75
CA GLY A 89 -9.00 13.34 6.19
C GLY A 89 -7.84 14.00 6.95
N GLU A 90 -7.85 13.95 8.28
CA GLU A 90 -6.76 14.44 9.14
C GLU A 90 -5.42 13.74 8.82
N VAL A 91 -4.37 14.55 8.65
CA VAL A 91 -2.97 14.10 8.51
C VAL A 91 -2.26 14.51 9.78
N SER A 92 -1.87 13.54 10.57
CA SER A 92 -1.17 13.74 11.83
C SER A 92 0.28 13.32 11.68
N GLY A 93 1.15 13.91 12.51
CA GLY A 93 2.50 13.37 12.69
C GLY A 93 2.46 11.97 13.32
N GLY A 94 3.63 11.36 13.50
CA GLY A 94 3.80 10.18 14.35
C GLY A 94 3.53 10.44 15.84
N VAL A 95 3.33 11.71 16.24
CA VAL A 95 2.99 12.10 17.62
C VAL A 95 1.55 11.71 17.97
N LEU A 96 1.38 10.89 19.01
CA LEU A 96 0.08 10.27 19.37
C LEU A 96 -0.94 11.22 20.03
N GLU A 97 -0.60 12.48 20.28
CA GLU A 97 -1.48 13.45 20.93
C GLU A 97 -2.74 13.78 20.10
N ASP A 98 -2.64 13.65 18.78
CA ASP A 98 -3.71 13.94 17.80
C ASP A 98 -4.43 12.67 17.30
N VAL A 99 -4.15 11.52 17.91
CA VAL A 99 -4.76 10.24 17.50
C VAL A 99 -6.21 10.15 17.99
N ARG A 100 -7.10 9.75 17.07
CA ARG A 100 -8.51 9.53 17.38
C ARG A 100 -8.72 8.30 18.26
N ASP A 101 -9.48 8.46 19.36
CA ASP A 101 -9.90 7.34 20.22
C ASP A 101 -10.67 6.24 19.45
N ASP A 102 -11.40 6.62 18.38
CA ASP A 102 -12.19 5.72 17.54
C ASP A 102 -11.47 5.28 16.25
N LEU A 103 -10.16 5.52 16.14
CA LEU A 103 -9.37 5.14 14.97
C LEU A 103 -9.53 3.64 14.69
N ALA A 104 -9.85 3.31 13.45
CA ALA A 104 -10.00 1.92 12.99
C ALA A 104 -9.01 1.57 11.87
N TYR A 105 -8.56 2.55 11.07
CA TYR A 105 -7.76 2.34 9.86
C TYR A 105 -6.61 3.35 9.78
N ALA A 106 -5.38 2.91 10.00
CA ALA A 106 -4.18 3.73 9.84
C ALA A 106 -3.66 3.68 8.39
N ILE A 107 -3.25 4.83 7.85
CA ILE A 107 -2.48 4.91 6.61
C ILE A 107 -1.10 5.48 6.94
N LEU A 108 -0.06 4.66 6.85
CA LEU A 108 1.33 5.11 7.01
C LEU A 108 1.91 5.43 5.63
N THR A 109 2.40 6.65 5.43
CA THR A 109 2.94 7.12 4.13
C THR A 109 3.89 8.30 4.34
N THR A 110 4.57 8.75 3.29
CA THR A 110 5.42 9.95 3.37
C THR A 110 4.64 11.23 3.10
N SER A 111 5.21 12.36 3.55
CA SER A 111 4.70 13.71 3.35
C SER A 111 4.45 14.04 1.86
N ASP A 112 5.35 13.61 0.97
CA ASP A 112 5.23 13.73 -0.49
C ASP A 112 4.04 12.94 -1.10
N LEU A 113 3.53 11.93 -0.40
CA LEU A 113 2.45 11.05 -0.88
C LEU A 113 1.12 11.26 -0.15
N ALA A 114 1.13 11.89 1.03
CA ALA A 114 -0.03 12.02 1.91
C ALA A 114 -1.29 12.60 1.23
N GLU A 115 -1.14 13.61 0.37
CA GLU A 115 -2.27 14.21 -0.37
C GLU A 115 -2.98 13.23 -1.31
N ALA A 116 -2.26 12.26 -1.91
CA ALA A 116 -2.89 11.23 -2.73
C ALA A 116 -3.76 10.27 -1.91
N PHE A 117 -3.41 10.06 -0.64
CA PHE A 117 -4.13 9.18 0.28
C PHE A 117 -5.29 9.86 1.03
N ARG A 118 -5.30 11.20 1.13
CA ARG A 118 -6.37 11.98 1.80
C ARG A 118 -7.79 11.59 1.31
N PRO A 119 -8.07 11.51 -0.02
CA PRO A 119 -9.39 11.07 -0.51
C PRO A 119 -9.78 9.63 -0.15
N LEU A 120 -8.80 8.77 0.15
CA LEU A 120 -9.04 7.40 0.63
C LEU A 120 -9.41 7.40 2.11
N ALA A 121 -8.70 8.15 2.96
CA ALA A 121 -9.00 8.29 4.38
C ALA A 121 -10.41 8.87 4.61
N GLU A 122 -10.76 9.93 3.87
CA GLU A 122 -12.12 10.50 3.87
C GLU A 122 -13.19 9.47 3.45
N TRP A 123 -12.90 8.65 2.45
CA TRP A 123 -13.81 7.63 1.95
C TRP A 123 -14.01 6.45 2.90
N LYS A 124 -12.96 6.02 3.61
CA LYS A 124 -13.09 4.99 4.66
C LYS A 124 -13.90 5.55 5.83
N THR A 125 -13.56 6.77 6.27
CA THR A 125 -14.25 7.46 7.38
C THR A 125 -15.73 7.69 7.10
N SER A 126 -16.10 8.17 5.91
CA SER A 126 -17.51 8.39 5.52
C SER A 126 -18.35 7.11 5.40
N LYS A 127 -17.71 5.94 5.35
CA LYS A 127 -18.38 4.63 5.43
C LYS A 127 -18.40 4.01 6.83
N GLY A 128 -18.03 4.76 7.86
CA GLY A 128 -18.03 4.29 9.25
C GLY A 128 -16.78 3.49 9.64
N VAL A 129 -15.67 3.66 8.92
CA VAL A 129 -14.35 3.14 9.29
C VAL A 129 -13.41 4.34 9.49
N PRO A 130 -13.35 4.95 10.69
CA PRO A 130 -12.53 6.13 10.95
C PRO A 130 -11.07 5.88 10.57
N ALA A 131 -10.55 6.71 9.67
CA ALA A 131 -9.24 6.54 9.07
C ALA A 131 -8.41 7.81 9.18
N GLN A 132 -7.12 7.65 9.45
CA GLN A 132 -6.18 8.73 9.73
C GLN A 132 -4.85 8.46 9.02
N ILE A 133 -4.20 9.52 8.54
CA ILE A 133 -2.92 9.43 7.84
C ILE A 133 -1.80 9.80 8.82
N PHE A 134 -0.77 8.96 8.85
CA PHE A 134 0.43 9.14 9.66
C PHE A 134 1.64 9.33 8.76
N LEU A 135 2.42 10.37 9.05
CA LEU A 135 3.63 10.68 8.31
C LEU A 135 4.81 9.84 8.81
N LEU A 136 5.43 9.10 7.88
CA LEU A 136 6.66 8.35 8.12
C LEU A 136 7.85 9.29 8.37
N ASP A 137 7.96 10.35 7.57
CA ASP A 137 9.07 11.29 7.47
C ASP A 137 8.72 12.69 8.02
N GLY A 138 9.71 13.59 7.98
CA GLY A 138 9.56 14.98 8.42
C GLY A 138 9.71 15.18 9.94
N GLU A 139 9.59 16.44 10.37
CA GLU A 139 9.59 16.82 11.79
C GLU A 139 8.29 16.35 12.45
N GLY A 140 8.38 15.55 13.51
CA GLY A 140 7.23 14.93 14.16
C GLY A 140 6.63 13.73 13.40
N GLY A 141 7.28 13.24 12.33
CA GLY A 141 6.97 11.96 11.70
C GLY A 141 7.45 10.75 12.51
N VAL A 142 7.04 9.53 12.13
CA VAL A 142 7.41 8.29 12.83
C VAL A 142 8.93 8.12 12.92
N LEU A 143 9.65 8.29 11.81
CA LEU A 143 11.12 8.20 11.73
C LEU A 143 11.87 9.40 12.31
N SER A 144 11.19 10.35 12.97
CA SER A 144 11.83 11.34 13.84
C SER A 144 11.34 11.29 15.29
N SER A 145 10.24 10.60 15.58
CA SER A 145 9.60 10.58 16.91
C SER A 145 9.82 9.30 17.72
N TYR A 146 10.18 8.18 17.06
CA TYR A 146 10.39 6.88 17.72
C TYR A 146 11.84 6.43 17.66
N ASP A 147 12.26 5.69 18.69
CA ASP A 147 13.54 4.99 18.75
C ASP A 147 13.42 3.51 18.33
N GLY A 148 14.55 2.91 17.96
CA GLY A 148 14.67 1.54 17.46
C GLY A 148 16.02 1.35 16.75
N ARG A 149 16.47 0.11 16.55
CA ARG A 149 17.77 -0.19 15.93
C ARG A 149 17.79 0.11 14.43
N ASP A 150 16.63 0.02 13.78
CA ASP A 150 16.41 0.30 12.37
C ASP A 150 15.01 0.89 12.09
N GLU A 151 14.76 1.34 10.86
CA GLU A 151 13.49 1.96 10.48
C GLU A 151 12.26 1.04 10.67
N PRO A 152 12.28 -0.27 10.32
CA PRO A 152 11.17 -1.16 10.64
C PRO A 152 10.88 -1.26 12.14
N GLU A 153 11.89 -1.32 13.02
CA GLU A 153 11.66 -1.35 14.47
C GLU A 153 11.00 -0.06 14.98
N ARG A 154 11.40 1.10 14.43
CA ARG A 154 10.81 2.41 14.77
C ARG A 154 9.34 2.49 14.33
N ILE A 155 9.01 1.93 13.16
CA ILE A 155 7.64 1.79 12.68
C ILE A 155 6.84 0.82 13.57
N HIS A 156 7.43 -0.31 13.97
CA HIS A 156 6.79 -1.30 14.85
C HIS A 156 6.45 -0.73 16.22
N ASN A 157 7.40 -0.05 16.87
CA ASN A 157 7.21 0.63 18.14
C ASN A 157 6.07 1.68 18.04
N PHE A 158 6.04 2.48 16.97
CA PHE A 158 4.92 3.39 16.71
C PHE A 158 3.57 2.68 16.58
N LEU A 159 3.51 1.56 15.85
CA LEU A 159 2.27 0.82 15.64
C LEU A 159 1.75 0.17 16.92
N ARG A 160 2.63 -0.33 17.80
CA ARG A 160 2.26 -0.83 19.13
C ARG A 160 1.64 0.29 19.98
N ASP A 161 2.34 1.40 20.14
CA ASP A 161 1.85 2.52 20.95
C ASP A 161 0.56 3.14 20.35
N LEU A 162 0.41 3.15 19.03
CA LEU A 162 -0.83 3.54 18.33
C LEU A 162 -1.98 2.56 18.59
N LYS A 163 -1.71 1.25 18.61
CA LYS A 163 -2.69 0.19 18.91
C LYS A 163 -3.14 0.22 20.37
N GLU A 164 -2.22 0.49 21.31
CA GLU A 164 -2.54 0.75 22.71
C GLU A 164 -3.41 2.01 22.87
N ARG A 165 -3.06 3.09 22.16
CA ARG A 165 -3.79 4.37 22.21
C ARG A 165 -5.21 4.28 21.63
N SER A 166 -5.38 3.48 20.58
CA SER A 166 -6.65 3.25 19.88
C SER A 166 -6.91 1.76 19.67
N PRO A 167 -7.46 1.04 20.68
CA PRO A 167 -7.67 -0.41 20.62
C PRO A 167 -8.55 -0.89 19.45
N SER A 168 -9.42 -0.01 18.92
CA SER A 168 -10.25 -0.24 17.73
C SER A 168 -9.46 -0.31 16.41
N LEU A 169 -8.18 0.10 16.39
CA LEU A 169 -7.33 0.02 15.21
C LEU A 169 -7.25 -1.43 14.73
N THR A 170 -7.72 -1.67 13.51
CA THR A 170 -7.92 -3.01 12.94
C THR A 170 -7.23 -3.16 11.58
N TRP A 171 -7.01 -2.07 10.86
CA TRP A 171 -6.41 -2.07 9.53
C TRP A 171 -5.20 -1.14 9.45
N LEU A 172 -4.14 -1.60 8.80
CA LEU A 172 -2.97 -0.80 8.45
C LEU A 172 -2.77 -0.82 6.94
N LEU A 173 -2.63 0.36 6.35
CA LEU A 173 -2.24 0.54 4.96
C LEU A 173 -0.86 1.18 4.87
N LEU A 174 0.10 0.45 4.31
CA LEU A 174 1.42 0.95 3.94
C LEU A 174 1.31 1.62 2.55
N GLY A 175 1.26 2.95 2.55
CA GLY A 175 1.14 3.80 1.37
C GLY A 175 2.50 4.11 0.75
N GLY A 176 3.18 3.10 0.22
CA GLY A 176 4.49 3.23 -0.40
C GLY A 176 5.06 1.86 -0.79
N ASP A 177 5.97 1.84 -1.77
CA ASP A 177 6.74 0.64 -2.10
C ASP A 177 7.88 0.39 -1.09
N SER A 178 8.59 -0.73 -1.22
CA SER A 178 9.58 -1.24 -0.26
C SER A 178 10.80 -0.33 -0.05
N GLU A 179 11.11 0.54 -1.00
CA GLU A 179 12.15 1.57 -0.90
C GLU A 179 11.70 2.84 -0.14
N ILE A 180 10.39 2.96 0.16
CA ILE A 180 9.82 4.08 0.93
C ILE A 180 9.43 3.63 2.34
N ILE A 181 8.68 2.52 2.44
CA ILE A 181 8.32 1.91 3.71
C ILE A 181 9.01 0.55 3.75
N PRO A 182 10.09 0.37 4.53
CA PRO A 182 10.87 -0.86 4.49
C PRO A 182 10.05 -2.07 4.96
N CYS A 183 10.39 -3.25 4.45
CA CYS A 183 9.85 -4.53 4.92
C CYS A 183 10.82 -5.16 5.92
N ARG A 184 10.37 -6.12 6.74
CA ARG A 184 11.24 -6.90 7.64
C ARG A 184 11.62 -8.23 7.00
N ARG A 185 12.84 -8.72 7.25
CA ARG A 185 13.22 -10.12 7.03
C ARG A 185 12.82 -10.93 8.24
N LEU A 186 12.01 -11.97 8.05
CA LEU A 186 11.57 -12.89 9.08
C LEU A 186 12.17 -14.27 8.83
N TYR A 187 12.68 -14.91 9.89
CA TYR A 187 13.25 -16.25 9.86
C TYR A 187 12.16 -17.31 9.61
N VAL A 188 12.49 -18.30 8.79
CA VAL A 188 11.57 -19.39 8.41
C VAL A 188 12.22 -20.78 8.38
N ASN A 189 13.54 -20.88 8.57
CA ASN A 189 14.32 -22.12 8.42
C ASN A 189 13.94 -22.89 7.14
N TRP A 190 14.12 -22.25 5.99
CA TRP A 190 13.68 -22.79 4.70
C TRP A 190 14.46 -24.06 4.32
N THR A 191 15.74 -24.13 4.69
CA THR A 191 16.66 -25.18 4.26
C THR A 191 16.61 -26.44 5.12
N TYR A 192 16.18 -26.36 6.39
CA TYR A 192 16.30 -27.44 7.40
C TYR A 192 17.74 -27.98 7.52
N GLN A 193 18.76 -27.15 7.24
CA GLN A 193 20.18 -27.54 7.28
C GLN A 193 20.91 -26.87 8.44
N GLU A 194 21.74 -27.66 9.13
CA GLU A 194 22.57 -27.20 10.23
C GLU A 194 23.75 -26.37 9.66
N GLY A 195 23.73 -25.05 9.89
CA GLY A 195 24.69 -24.09 9.31
C GLY A 195 24.07 -23.01 8.42
N SER A 196 22.87 -22.55 8.78
CA SER A 196 22.07 -21.53 8.08
C SER A 196 22.83 -20.23 7.79
N ASN A 197 22.51 -19.60 6.66
CA ASN A 197 22.81 -18.19 6.43
C ASN A 197 21.50 -17.38 6.37
N LEU A 198 21.53 -16.15 6.87
CA LEU A 198 20.33 -15.31 7.01
C LEU A 198 19.72 -14.88 5.66
N GLU A 199 20.42 -15.06 4.54
CA GLU A 199 19.87 -14.73 3.21
C GLU A 199 18.97 -15.85 2.67
N GLU A 200 19.27 -17.11 2.97
CA GLU A 200 18.53 -18.30 2.50
C GLU A 200 17.39 -18.70 3.44
N ASP A 201 17.54 -18.49 4.76
CA ASP A 201 16.55 -18.91 5.76
C ASP A 201 15.61 -17.79 6.25
N THR A 202 15.57 -16.64 5.54
CA THR A 202 14.60 -15.55 5.81
C THR A 202 13.72 -15.20 4.61
N VAL A 203 12.50 -14.74 4.87
CA VAL A 203 11.58 -14.15 3.88
C VAL A 203 11.35 -12.67 4.17
N ILE A 204 11.21 -11.87 3.11
CA ILE A 204 10.81 -10.46 3.24
C ILE A 204 9.29 -10.41 3.41
N SER A 205 8.82 -9.71 4.45
CA SER A 205 7.40 -9.67 4.81
C SER A 205 6.99 -8.36 5.47
N ASP A 206 5.75 -7.93 5.19
CA ASP A 206 5.05 -6.87 5.95
C ASP A 206 4.37 -7.42 7.22
N TYR A 207 4.35 -8.74 7.42
CA TYR A 207 3.69 -9.39 8.56
C TYR A 207 4.29 -8.98 9.91
N TYR A 208 5.55 -8.56 9.94
CA TYR A 208 6.18 -7.96 11.13
C TYR A 208 5.35 -6.80 11.70
N TYR A 209 4.69 -6.00 10.85
CA TYR A 209 3.79 -4.92 11.27
C TYR A 209 2.38 -5.38 11.66
N ALA A 210 2.10 -6.69 11.63
CA ALA A 210 0.82 -7.27 11.95
C ALA A 210 0.76 -7.78 13.40
N GLY A 211 1.80 -8.46 13.89
CA GLY A 211 1.94 -8.89 15.29
C GLY A 211 2.72 -7.86 16.12
N LEU A 212 2.08 -7.29 17.14
CA LEU A 212 2.59 -6.18 17.94
C LEU A 212 2.85 -6.57 19.41
N ASP A 213 2.52 -7.79 19.81
CA ASP A 213 2.68 -8.33 21.18
C ASP A 213 4.16 -8.70 21.49
N SER A 214 5.01 -8.80 20.47
CA SER A 214 6.44 -9.15 20.57
C SER A 214 7.35 -8.15 19.84
N SER A 215 8.63 -8.08 20.24
CA SER A 215 9.70 -7.45 19.44
C SER A 215 10.06 -8.25 18.19
N TRP A 216 9.61 -9.51 18.11
CA TRP A 216 10.07 -10.57 17.18
C TRP A 216 11.54 -10.96 17.32
N ASP A 217 12.25 -10.40 18.29
CA ASP A 217 13.68 -10.57 18.52
C ASP A 217 13.85 -10.43 20.04
N LEU A 218 13.75 -11.57 20.74
CA LEU A 218 13.65 -11.62 22.21
C LEU A 218 15.01 -11.81 22.88
N ASP A 219 15.97 -12.43 22.19
CA ASP A 219 17.35 -12.59 22.67
C ASP A 219 18.27 -11.41 22.30
N GLY A 220 17.90 -10.61 21.29
CA GLY A 220 18.56 -9.37 20.88
C GLY A 220 19.63 -9.52 19.81
N ASP A 221 19.76 -10.67 19.14
CA ASP A 221 20.82 -10.93 18.16
C ASP A 221 20.60 -10.26 16.78
N GLY A 222 19.37 -9.83 16.48
CA GLY A 222 18.99 -9.19 15.22
C GLY A 222 18.34 -10.10 14.18
N VAL A 223 18.07 -11.36 14.51
CA VAL A 223 17.31 -12.31 13.69
C VAL A 223 15.85 -12.31 14.15
N TYR A 224 14.94 -11.88 13.28
CA TYR A 224 13.55 -11.67 13.67
C TYR A 224 12.69 -12.88 13.35
N GLY A 225 11.92 -13.38 14.31
CA GLY A 225 10.99 -14.50 14.15
C GLY A 225 11.65 -15.88 14.25
N GLU A 226 12.69 -16.01 15.07
CA GLU A 226 13.27 -17.31 15.44
C GLU A 226 12.28 -18.21 16.20
N GLU A 227 12.62 -19.50 16.33
CA GLU A 227 11.76 -20.50 16.99
C GLU A 227 11.49 -20.15 18.46
N GLY A 228 10.27 -19.73 18.75
CA GLY A 228 9.85 -19.27 20.08
C GLY A 228 9.71 -17.75 20.21
N GLU A 229 10.11 -16.99 19.20
CA GLU A 229 10.03 -15.51 19.16
C GLU A 229 8.95 -14.97 18.22
N GLN A 230 8.37 -15.86 17.40
CA GLN A 230 7.37 -15.50 16.38
C GLN A 230 6.06 -14.99 16.98
N ASP A 231 5.55 -13.90 16.42
CA ASP A 231 4.23 -13.37 16.74
C ASP A 231 3.27 -13.49 15.54
N PHE A 232 2.80 -14.71 15.27
CA PHE A 232 1.76 -14.95 14.26
C PHE A 232 0.34 -14.63 14.75
N GLY A 233 0.20 -13.84 15.82
CA GLY A 233 -1.06 -13.40 16.41
C GLY A 233 -1.52 -12.03 15.90
N ALA A 234 -1.66 -11.85 14.58
CA ALA A 234 -1.91 -10.53 13.97
C ALA A 234 -2.99 -9.65 14.66
N ASP A 235 -2.54 -8.57 15.29
CA ASP A 235 -3.32 -7.45 15.83
C ASP A 235 -3.92 -6.56 14.74
N LEU A 236 -3.22 -6.44 13.61
CA LEU A 236 -3.56 -5.57 12.49
C LEU A 236 -3.67 -6.35 11.18
N TYR A 237 -4.72 -6.08 10.41
CA TYR A 237 -4.78 -6.47 9.00
C TYR A 237 -3.94 -5.50 8.17
N VAL A 238 -2.71 -5.91 7.88
CA VAL A 238 -1.75 -5.13 7.07
C VAL A 238 -1.99 -5.34 5.58
N GLY A 239 -1.98 -4.24 4.82
CA GLY A 239 -1.90 -4.25 3.36
C GLY A 239 -0.98 -3.15 2.85
N ARG A 240 -0.41 -3.33 1.66
CA ARG A 240 0.48 -2.36 1.01
C ARG A 240 -0.07 -1.89 -0.32
N LEU A 241 0.09 -0.60 -0.62
CA LEU A 241 -0.03 -0.05 -1.96
C LEU A 241 1.38 0.33 -2.46
N PRO A 242 2.05 -0.54 -3.23
CA PRO A 242 3.40 -0.27 -3.73
C PRO A 242 3.32 0.81 -4.81
N VAL A 243 3.73 2.02 -4.44
CA VAL A 243 3.78 3.22 -5.26
C VAL A 243 5.03 4.01 -4.89
N SER A 244 5.78 4.47 -5.89
CA SER A 244 7.06 5.15 -5.66
C SER A 244 6.98 6.69 -5.83
N ASN A 245 5.80 7.22 -6.20
CA ASN A 245 5.58 8.64 -6.45
C ASN A 245 4.10 9.03 -6.39
N LEU A 246 3.83 10.34 -6.28
CA LEU A 246 2.48 10.90 -6.15
C LEU A 246 1.53 10.48 -7.28
N THR A 247 1.99 10.46 -8.54
CA THR A 247 1.14 10.10 -9.69
C THR A 247 0.68 8.64 -9.62
N GLU A 248 1.56 7.74 -9.18
CA GLU A 248 1.19 6.34 -8.96
C GLU A 248 0.25 6.17 -7.77
N ALA A 249 0.47 6.91 -6.67
CA ALA A 249 -0.40 6.93 -5.49
C ALA A 249 -1.81 7.41 -5.84
N GLU A 250 -1.94 8.56 -6.52
CA GLU A 250 -3.22 9.08 -7.03
C GLU A 250 -3.91 8.06 -7.94
N GLY A 251 -3.18 7.49 -8.90
CA GLY A 251 -3.72 6.48 -9.81
C GLY A 251 -4.18 5.21 -9.08
N ALA A 252 -3.47 4.77 -8.04
CA ALA A 252 -3.84 3.63 -7.20
C ALA A 252 -5.11 3.92 -6.38
N VAL A 253 -5.14 5.05 -5.68
CA VAL A 253 -6.28 5.48 -4.86
C VAL A 253 -7.53 5.70 -5.70
N GLN A 254 -7.43 6.35 -6.87
CA GLN A 254 -8.58 6.56 -7.75
C GLN A 254 -9.19 5.24 -8.28
N LYS A 255 -8.38 4.20 -8.51
CA LYS A 255 -8.90 2.86 -8.86
C LYS A 255 -9.70 2.25 -7.70
N ILE A 256 -9.21 2.36 -6.46
CA ILE A 256 -9.90 1.87 -5.26
C ILE A 256 -11.21 2.64 -5.05
N LEU A 257 -11.16 3.96 -5.07
CA LEU A 257 -12.34 4.82 -4.90
C LEU A 257 -13.39 4.53 -5.97
N ARG A 258 -12.99 4.37 -7.24
CA ARG A 258 -13.91 4.00 -8.31
C ARG A 258 -14.54 2.63 -8.05
N TYR A 259 -13.75 1.62 -7.71
CA TYR A 259 -14.26 0.27 -7.43
C TYR A 259 -15.24 0.24 -6.26
N GLU A 260 -14.98 1.01 -5.20
CA GLU A 260 -15.84 1.04 -4.00
C GLU A 260 -17.06 1.98 -4.12
N ARG A 261 -17.06 2.97 -5.03
CA ARG A 261 -18.15 3.94 -5.23
C ARG A 261 -19.07 3.61 -6.40
N ASP A 262 -18.48 3.26 -7.55
CA ASP A 262 -19.15 3.04 -8.83
C ASP A 262 -18.36 1.98 -9.63
N PRO A 263 -18.39 0.70 -9.19
CA PRO A 263 -17.70 -0.38 -9.89
C PRO A 263 -18.30 -0.52 -11.30
N PRO A 264 -17.49 -0.46 -12.37
CA PRO A 264 -18.01 -0.54 -13.72
C PRO A 264 -18.79 -1.86 -13.92
N PRO A 265 -19.95 -1.85 -14.61
CA PRO A 265 -20.73 -3.07 -14.82
C PRO A 265 -19.98 -4.04 -15.75
N GLY A 266 -19.96 -5.32 -15.38
CA GLY A 266 -19.36 -6.37 -16.21
C GLY A 266 -19.47 -7.77 -15.59
N MET A 267 -19.32 -8.81 -16.43
CA MET A 267 -19.41 -10.22 -15.96
C MET A 267 -18.36 -10.57 -14.90
N TRP A 268 -17.24 -9.85 -14.85
CA TRP A 268 -16.21 -10.01 -13.82
C TRP A 268 -16.70 -9.61 -12.41
N ALA A 269 -17.76 -8.81 -12.30
CA ALA A 269 -18.40 -8.49 -11.02
C ALA A 269 -19.49 -9.51 -10.62
N PHE A 270 -19.89 -10.42 -11.52
CA PHE A 270 -20.97 -11.39 -11.29
C PHE A 270 -20.49 -12.84 -11.50
N VAL A 271 -19.55 -13.29 -10.67
CA VAL A 271 -19.25 -14.72 -10.56
C VAL A 271 -20.26 -15.38 -9.63
N ARG A 272 -21.46 -15.67 -10.15
CA ARG A 272 -22.41 -16.54 -9.44
C ARG A 272 -21.89 -17.97 -9.50
N TRP A 273 -21.29 -18.44 -8.41
CA TRP A 273 -20.86 -19.84 -8.29
C TRP A 273 -22.08 -20.77 -8.42
N SER A 274 -22.18 -21.46 -9.55
CA SER A 274 -23.21 -22.46 -9.82
C SER A 274 -22.65 -23.84 -9.46
N PRO A 275 -23.27 -24.59 -8.51
CA PRO A 275 -22.79 -25.91 -8.10
C PRO A 275 -22.71 -26.96 -9.22
N HIS A 276 -23.25 -26.65 -10.41
CA HIS A 276 -23.41 -27.60 -11.52
C HIS A 276 -22.61 -27.24 -12.78
N GLY A 277 -21.58 -26.38 -12.67
CA GLY A 277 -20.57 -26.21 -13.73
C GLY A 277 -21.08 -25.67 -15.08
N GLN A 278 -22.29 -25.13 -15.11
CA GLN A 278 -22.91 -24.52 -16.29
C GLN A 278 -22.93 -23.00 -16.10
N ALA A 279 -21.99 -22.31 -16.76
CA ALA A 279 -22.01 -20.85 -16.88
C ALA A 279 -23.16 -20.44 -17.81
N GLN A 280 -24.36 -20.28 -17.24
CA GLN A 280 -25.50 -19.78 -17.99
C GLN A 280 -25.28 -18.29 -18.31
N ARG A 281 -25.34 -17.97 -19.61
CA ARG A 281 -25.35 -16.58 -20.08
C ARG A 281 -26.68 -15.92 -19.68
N ALA A 282 -26.61 -14.66 -19.27
CA ALA A 282 -27.75 -13.75 -19.32
C ALA A 282 -28.03 -13.33 -20.78
#